data_AF-A0A0N4TZZ7-F1
#
_entry.id   AF-A0A0N4TZZ7-F1
#
_cell.length_a   1.000
_cell.length_b   1.000
_cell.length_c   1.000
_cell.angle_alpha   90.00
_cell.angle_beta   90.00
_cell.angle_gamma   90.00
#
_symmetry.space_group_name_H-M   'P 1'
#
loop_
_entity.id
_entity.type
_entity.pdbx_description
1 polymer ?
#
loop_
_entity_poly.entity_id
_entity_poly.type
_entity_poly.pdbx_seq_one_letter_code
_entity_poly.pdbx_strand_id
1 'polypeptide(L)'
;MFLRLFWIVGIMGIGQCITMTFLCMFCTFLTSISLSAVATNGVIETGGTYYMISRNLGPEFGTAVGILFYLGNACACAMYIVAAVEVFLLYIAPNMTIGGQEIHDDTGLIGMMSNNYRFYGTIILLLIFAVVALGVRFVQFFAPV
;
A
#
# COMPACT_ATOMS: atom_id res chain seq x y z
N MET A 1 7.49 -4.76 -4.13
CA MET A 1 8.31 -5.63 -5.00
C MET A 1 9.73 -5.80 -4.43
N PHE A 2 10.49 -4.71 -4.28
CA PHE A 2 11.93 -4.76 -3.95
C PHE A 2 12.29 -5.43 -2.62
N LEU A 3 11.49 -5.24 -1.57
CA LEU A 3 11.80 -5.79 -0.24
C LEU A 3 11.54 -7.29 -0.08
N ARG A 4 10.50 -7.83 -0.72
CA ARG A 4 9.96 -9.16 -0.38
C ARG A 4 9.98 -10.17 -1.53
N LEU A 5 10.09 -9.74 -2.79
CA LEU A 5 10.03 -10.66 -3.93
C LEU A 5 11.17 -11.69 -3.90
N PHE A 6 12.39 -11.27 -3.60
CA PHE A 6 13.55 -12.17 -3.52
C PHE A 6 13.39 -13.22 -2.42
N TRP A 7 12.85 -12.83 -1.26
CA TRP A 7 12.59 -13.74 -0.15
C TRP A 7 11.51 -14.77 -0.49
N ILE A 8 10.41 -14.33 -1.14
CA ILE A 8 9.33 -15.23 -1.58
C ILE A 8 9.86 -16.25 -2.58
N VAL A 9 10.63 -15.82 -3.58
CA VAL A 9 11.26 -16.71 -4.57
C VAL A 9 12.24 -17.68 -3.89
N GLY A 10 12.99 -17.21 -2.88
CA GLY A 10 13.94 -18.02 -2.12
C GLY A 10 13.29 -19.15 -1.32
N ILE A 11 12.09 -18.95 -0.78
CA ILE A 11 11.38 -19.97 0.03
C ILE A 11 10.53 -20.90 -0.82
N MET A 12 9.74 -20.36 -1.76
CA MET A 12 8.80 -21.16 -2.55
C MET A 12 9.43 -21.80 -3.80
N GLY A 13 10.58 -21.29 -4.23
CA GLY A 13 11.19 -21.67 -5.50
C GLY A 13 10.51 -21.02 -6.71
N ILE A 14 11.17 -21.10 -7.86
CA ILE A 14 10.78 -20.37 -9.08
C ILE A 14 9.42 -20.84 -9.62
N GLY A 15 9.20 -22.15 -9.72
CA GLY A 15 7.97 -22.71 -10.30
C GLY A 15 6.72 -22.29 -9.54
N GLN A 16 6.72 -22.46 -8.21
CA GLN A 16 5.58 -22.08 -7.37
C GLN A 16 5.36 -20.56 -7.34
N CYS A 17 6.43 -19.76 -7.33
CA CYS A 17 6.32 -18.30 -7.38
C CYS A 17 5.67 -17.81 -8.68
N ILE A 18 5.99 -18.43 -9.82
CA ILE A 18 5.36 -18.12 -11.11
C ILE A 18 3.87 -18.46 -11.07
N THR A 19 3.50 -19.66 -10.59
CA THR A 19 2.09 -20.06 -10.49
C THR A 19 1.29 -19.14 -9.57
N MET A 20 1.84 -18.78 -8.40
CA MET A 20 1.19 -17.83 -7.48
C MET A 20 0.98 -16.47 -8.14
N THR A 21 2.03 -15.92 -8.76
CA THR A 21 1.96 -14.61 -9.42
C THR A 21 0.94 -14.63 -10.56
N PHE A 22 0.90 -15.71 -11.35
CA PHE A 22 -0.08 -15.88 -12.41
C PHE A 22 -1.52 -15.87 -11.89
N LEU A 23 -1.81 -16.58 -10.80
CA LEU A 23 -3.15 -16.58 -10.19
C LEU A 23 -3.56 -15.19 -9.68
N CYS A 24 -2.66 -14.45 -9.04
CA CYS A 24 -2.92 -13.09 -8.59
C CYS A 24 -3.20 -12.13 -9.76
N MET A 25 -2.40 -12.23 -10.83
CA MET A 25 -2.59 -11.43 -12.04
C MET A 25 -3.90 -11.80 -12.75
N PHE A 26 -4.25 -13.07 -12.81
CA PHE A 26 -5.50 -13.53 -13.40
C PHE A 26 -6.73 -13.00 -12.66
N CYS A 27 -6.73 -13.02 -11.33
CA CYS A 27 -7.80 -12.43 -10.51
C CYS A 27 -7.95 -10.92 -10.76
N THR A 28 -6.84 -10.19 -10.79
CA THR A 28 -6.83 -8.74 -11.05
C THR A 28 -7.29 -8.44 -12.48
N PHE A 29 -6.88 -9.27 -13.44
CA PHE A 29 -7.27 -9.16 -14.85
C PHE A 29 -8.79 -9.34 -15.02
N LEU A 30 -9.39 -10.37 -14.42
CA LEU A 30 -10.84 -10.57 -14.45
C LEU A 30 -11.58 -9.38 -13.83
N THR A 31 -11.09 -8.86 -12.69
CA THR A 31 -11.65 -7.67 -12.04
C THR A 31 -11.57 -6.44 -12.95
N SER A 32 -10.47 -6.28 -13.69
CA SER A 32 -10.27 -5.17 -14.63
C SER A 32 -11.22 -5.23 -15.83
N ILE A 33 -11.58 -6.43 -16.30
CA ILE A 33 -12.59 -6.63 -17.34
C ILE A 33 -13.97 -6.23 -16.81
N SER A 34 -14.32 -6.65 -15.58
CA SER A 34 -15.57 -6.24 -14.95
C SER A 34 -15.64 -4.72 -14.77
N LEU A 35 -14.55 -4.09 -14.32
CA LEU A 35 -14.49 -2.63 -14.16
C LEU A 35 -14.62 -1.91 -15.51
N SER A 36 -14.01 -2.45 -16.58
CA SER A 36 -14.16 -1.93 -17.94
C SER A 36 -15.62 -1.95 -18.40
N ALA A 37 -16.33 -3.06 -18.16
CA ALA A 37 -17.75 -3.16 -18.49
C ALA A 37 -18.59 -2.12 -17.72
N VAL A 38 -18.30 -1.92 -16.43
CA VAL A 38 -18.96 -0.88 -15.63
C VAL A 38 -18.65 0.52 -16.16
N ALA A 39 -17.40 0.81 -16.51
CA ALA A 39 -17.01 2.12 -17.05
C ALA A 39 -17.67 2.44 -18.40
N THR A 40 -17.97 1.44 -19.22
CA THR A 40 -18.66 1.62 -20.51
C THR A 40 -20.19 1.69 -20.41
N ASN A 41 -20.77 1.38 -19.24
CA ASN A 41 -22.20 1.50 -19.01
C ASN A 41 -22.49 2.89 -18.42
N GLY A 42 -23.16 3.75 -19.20
CA GLY A 42 -23.62 5.07 -18.75
C GLY A 42 -22.72 6.25 -19.16
N VAL A 43 -23.15 7.46 -18.78
CA VAL A 43 -22.43 8.71 -19.05
C VAL A 43 -21.49 8.98 -17.88
N ILE A 44 -20.18 8.94 -18.14
CA ILE A 44 -19.14 9.16 -17.13
C ILE A 44 -19.07 10.67 -16.85
N GLU A 45 -19.69 11.12 -15.77
CA GLU A 45 -19.50 12.48 -15.25
C GLU A 45 -18.27 12.53 -14.34
N THR A 46 -17.81 13.75 -14.04
CA THR A 46 -16.59 14.02 -13.28
C THR A 46 -16.75 13.60 -11.81
N GLY A 47 -16.33 12.38 -11.45
CA GLY A 47 -16.46 11.89 -10.06
C GLY A 47 -15.53 10.75 -9.65
N GLY A 48 -14.60 10.34 -10.50
CA GLY A 48 -13.66 9.25 -10.20
C GLY A 48 -14.34 7.88 -10.00
N THR A 49 -13.61 6.92 -9.42
CA THR A 49 -14.00 5.50 -9.41
C THR A 49 -15.23 5.21 -8.55
N TYR A 50 -15.37 5.87 -7.39
CA TYR A 50 -16.54 5.69 -6.52
C TYR A 50 -17.84 6.17 -7.19
N TYR A 51 -17.76 7.32 -7.87
CA TYR A 51 -18.90 7.85 -8.61
C TYR A 51 -19.34 6.93 -9.74
N MET A 52 -18.39 6.39 -10.52
CA MET A 52 -18.68 5.44 -11.60
C MET A 52 -19.39 4.17 -11.09
N ILE A 53 -18.95 3.60 -9.95
CA ILE A 53 -19.51 2.35 -9.41
C ILE A 53 -20.91 2.58 -8.81
N SER A 54 -21.07 3.63 -7.98
CA SER A 54 -22.32 3.89 -7.26
C SER A 54 -23.50 4.22 -8.20
N ARG A 55 -23.24 4.84 -9.36
CA ARG A 55 -24.29 5.12 -10.34
C ARG A 55 -24.72 3.90 -11.14
N ASN A 56 -23.78 3.01 -11.47
CA ASN A 56 -24.05 1.86 -12.34
C ASN A 56 -24.58 0.62 -11.60
N LEU A 57 -24.16 0.41 -10.34
CA LEU A 57 -24.61 -0.74 -9.53
C LEU A 57 -25.61 -0.36 -8.43
N GLY A 58 -25.89 0.93 -8.25
CA GLY A 58 -26.78 1.44 -7.21
C GLY A 58 -26.06 1.80 -5.89
N PRO A 59 -26.74 2.55 -5.01
CA PRO A 59 -26.14 3.14 -3.81
C PRO A 59 -25.69 2.10 -2.77
N GLU A 60 -26.36 0.95 -2.71
CA GLU A 60 -26.07 -0.15 -1.75
C GLU A 60 -24.71 -0.79 -2.06
N PHE A 61 -24.51 -1.21 -3.32
CA PHE A 61 -23.24 -1.77 -3.78
C PHE A 61 -22.13 -0.73 -3.82
N GLY A 62 -22.43 0.50 -4.24
CA GLY A 62 -21.47 1.60 -4.25
C GLY A 62 -20.88 1.87 -2.86
N THR A 63 -21.73 1.97 -1.84
CA THR A 63 -21.29 2.26 -0.47
C THR A 63 -20.49 1.08 0.13
N ALA A 64 -20.96 -0.16 -0.06
CA ALA A 64 -20.27 -1.35 0.46
C ALA A 64 -18.86 -1.49 -0.13
N VAL A 65 -18.72 -1.37 -1.45
CA VAL A 65 -17.42 -1.44 -2.14
C VAL A 65 -16.54 -0.23 -1.77
N GLY A 66 -17.12 0.96 -1.62
CA GLY A 66 -16.41 2.17 -1.23
C GLY A 66 -15.76 2.08 0.15
N ILE A 67 -16.46 1.54 1.15
CA ILE A 67 -15.91 1.36 2.51
C ILE A 67 -14.74 0.36 2.49
N LEU A 68 -14.88 -0.75 1.76
CA LEU A 68 -13.81 -1.74 1.63
C LEU A 68 -12.59 -1.17 0.91
N PHE A 69 -12.80 -0.38 -0.15
CA PHE A 69 -11.71 0.27 -0.87
C PHE A 69 -11.01 1.34 -0.02
N TYR A 70 -11.76 2.10 0.78
CA TYR A 70 -11.18 3.05 1.74
C TYR A 70 -10.30 2.37 2.77
N LEU A 71 -10.82 1.33 3.43
CA LEU A 71 -10.06 0.57 4.43
C LEU A 71 -8.82 -0.10 3.82
N GLY A 72 -8.96 -0.68 2.62
CA GLY A 72 -7.85 -1.28 1.88
C GLY A 72 -6.73 -0.29 1.60
N ASN A 73 -7.07 0.92 1.14
CA ASN A 73 -6.06 1.98 0.91
C ASN A 73 -5.45 2.50 2.21
N ALA A 74 -6.22 2.59 3.31
CA ALA A 74 -5.68 2.97 4.62
C ALA A 74 -4.63 1.95 5.12
N CYS A 75 -4.94 0.65 5.01
CA CYS A 75 -4.00 -0.42 5.34
C CYS A 75 -2.77 -0.43 4.41
N ALA A 76 -2.96 -0.18 3.11
CA ALA A 76 -1.87 -0.08 2.16
C ALA A 76 -0.93 1.10 2.48
N CYS A 77 -1.48 2.25 2.87
CA CYS A 77 -0.70 3.40 3.32
C CYS A 77 0.16 3.05 4.54
N ALA A 78 -0.42 2.38 5.54
CA ALA A 78 0.33 1.93 6.71
C ALA A 78 1.47 0.95 6.33
N MET A 79 1.20 0.01 5.42
CA MET A 79 2.21 -0.93 4.91
C MET A 79 3.36 -0.19 4.20
N TYR A 80 3.07 0.84 3.40
CA TYR A 80 4.10 1.62 2.73
C TYR A 80 4.97 2.42 3.71
N ILE A 81 4.39 2.97 4.77
CA ILE A 81 5.16 3.68 5.82
C ILE A 81 6.10 2.72 6.53
N VAL A 82 5.62 1.55 6.94
CA VAL A 82 6.46 0.54 7.61
C VAL A 82 7.59 0.08 6.69
N ALA A 83 7.30 -0.16 5.41
CA ALA A 83 8.32 -0.51 4.40
C ALA A 83 9.35 0.61 4.21
N ALA A 84 8.94 1.88 4.23
CA ALA A 84 9.86 3.01 4.15
C ALA A 84 10.78 3.08 5.39
N VAL A 85 10.24 2.84 6.58
CA VAL A 85 11.03 2.74 7.82
C VAL A 85 12.02 1.57 7.76
N GLU A 86 11.60 0.41 7.25
CA GLU A 86 12.46 -0.76 7.08
C GLU A 86 13.66 -0.43 6.19
N VAL A 87 13.42 0.21 5.04
CA VAL A 87 14.50 0.61 4.13
C VAL A 87 15.43 1.63 4.79
N PHE A 88 14.85 2.60 5.49
CA PHE A 88 15.60 3.68 6.12
C PHE A 88 16.52 3.17 7.23
N LEU A 89 16.00 2.32 8.12
CA LEU A 89 16.76 1.82 9.27
C LEU A 89 17.75 0.71 8.88
N LEU A 90 17.41 -0.19 7.95
CA LEU A 90 18.31 -1.30 7.63
C LEU A 90 19.36 -0.97 6.56
N TYR A 91 19.03 -0.13 5.58
CA TYR A 91 19.90 0.07 4.41
C TYR A 91 20.48 1.47 4.29
N ILE A 92 19.80 2.51 4.75
CA ILE A 92 20.26 3.91 4.58
C ILE A 92 21.05 4.39 5.81
N ALA A 93 20.46 4.25 7.00
CA ALA A 93 21.02 4.81 8.23
C ALA A 93 20.95 3.81 9.40
N PRO A 94 21.73 2.71 9.36
CA PRO A 94 21.71 1.67 10.39
C PRO A 94 22.20 2.12 11.76
N ASN A 95 22.89 3.26 11.84
CA ASN A 95 23.34 3.84 13.12
C ASN A 95 22.24 4.59 13.88
N MET A 96 21.10 4.87 13.23
CA MET A 96 19.99 5.59 13.86
C MET A 96 19.00 4.68 14.56
N THR A 97 19.21 3.36 14.58
CA THR A 97 18.37 2.46 15.36
C THR A 97 18.58 2.68 16.87
N ILE A 98 17.48 2.87 17.61
CA ILE A 98 17.53 3.07 19.05
C ILE A 98 17.92 1.73 19.69
N GLY A 99 19.10 1.71 20.30
CA GLY A 99 19.73 0.53 20.91
C GLY A 99 20.78 -0.18 20.03
N GLY A 100 21.15 0.42 18.88
CA GLY A 100 22.30 -0.02 18.09
C GLY A 100 21.99 -1.12 17.06
N GLN A 101 22.99 -1.44 16.24
CA GLN A 101 22.86 -2.37 15.10
C GLN A 101 22.60 -3.83 15.51
N GLU A 102 22.94 -4.19 16.76
CA GLU A 102 22.77 -5.56 17.30
C GLU A 102 21.29 -5.95 17.49
N ILE A 103 20.39 -4.96 17.46
CA ILE A 103 18.95 -5.15 17.68
C ILE A 103 18.20 -5.54 16.40
N HIS A 104 18.85 -5.45 15.22
CA HIS A 104 18.19 -5.75 13.95
C HIS A 104 17.63 -7.18 13.86
N ASP A 105 18.20 -8.12 14.61
CA ASP A 105 17.74 -9.51 14.65
C ASP A 105 16.56 -9.72 15.63
N ASP A 106 16.32 -8.80 16.57
CA ASP A 106 15.24 -8.88 17.55
C ASP A 106 13.91 -8.32 17.01
N THR A 107 13.34 -9.05 16.04
CA THR A 107 12.04 -8.72 15.41
C THR A 107 10.85 -9.27 16.21
N GLY A 108 11.01 -9.56 17.51
CA GLY A 108 9.91 -10.02 18.36
C GLY A 108 8.77 -8.98 18.47
N LEU A 109 7.58 -9.41 18.89
CA LEU A 109 6.39 -8.53 18.99
C LEU A 109 6.58 -7.39 20.01
N ILE A 110 7.44 -7.61 21.01
CA ILE A 110 7.90 -6.64 22.02
C ILE A 110 9.42 -6.37 21.84
N GLY A 111 10.02 -6.88 20.75
CA GLY A 111 11.43 -6.69 20.45
C GLY A 111 11.78 -5.22 20.23
N MET A 112 13.01 -4.85 20.53
CA MET A 112 13.43 -3.45 20.46
C MET A 112 13.35 -2.91 19.01
N MET A 113 13.53 -3.76 18.00
CA MET A 113 13.34 -3.38 16.59
C MET A 113 11.88 -3.06 16.26
N SER A 114 10.92 -3.83 16.79
CA SER A 114 9.48 -3.54 16.64
C SER A 114 9.10 -2.20 17.25
N ASN A 115 9.72 -1.82 18.37
CA ASN A 115 9.50 -0.49 18.96
C ASN A 115 10.10 0.63 18.08
N ASN A 116 11.26 0.40 17.46
CA ASN A 116 11.83 1.32 16.47
C ASN A 116 10.86 1.53 15.29
N TYR A 117 10.27 0.47 14.75
CA TYR A 117 9.26 0.59 13.69
C TYR A 117 8.05 1.44 14.09
N ARG A 118 7.55 1.29 15.33
CA ARG A 118 6.43 2.10 15.85
C ARG A 118 6.82 3.57 16.00
N PHE A 119 7.99 3.84 16.55
CA PHE A 119 8.47 5.20 16.79
C PHE A 119 8.73 5.95 15.48
N TYR A 120 9.56 5.40 14.60
CA TYR A 120 9.84 6.03 13.30
C TYR A 120 8.61 6.05 12.38
N GLY A 121 7.77 5.01 12.43
CA GLY A 121 6.53 4.95 11.66
C GLY A 121 5.54 6.05 12.04
N THR A 122 5.36 6.34 13.33
CA THR A 122 4.48 7.42 13.79
C THR A 122 5.02 8.80 13.41
N ILE A 123 6.33 9.02 13.47
CA ILE A 123 6.96 10.28 13.01
C ILE A 123 6.72 10.50 11.51
N ILE A 124 6.97 9.48 10.68
CA ILE A 124 6.75 9.58 9.23
C ILE A 124 5.26 9.79 8.91
N LEU A 125 4.36 9.11 9.61
CA LEU A 125 2.92 9.30 9.46
C LEU A 125 2.52 10.75 9.72
N LEU A 126 3.00 11.36 10.81
CA LEU A 126 2.72 12.76 11.16
C LEU A 126 3.28 13.73 10.11
N LEU A 127 4.47 13.46 9.58
CA LEU A 127 5.05 14.27 8.50
C LEU A 127 4.21 14.18 7.22
N ILE A 128 3.81 12.97 6.80
CA ILE A 128 2.95 12.79 5.63
C ILE A 128 1.61 13.48 5.84
N PHE A 129 1.02 13.35 7.04
CA PHE A 129 -0.22 14.04 7.38
C PHE A 129 -0.07 15.56 7.27
N ALA A 130 1.02 16.14 7.80
CA ALA A 130 1.30 17.56 7.68
C ALA A 130 1.46 18.00 6.21
N VAL A 131 2.19 17.24 5.39
CA VAL A 131 2.35 17.53 3.95
C VAL A 131 1.01 17.50 3.21
N VAL A 132 0.17 16.50 3.48
CA VAL A 132 -1.17 16.41 2.88
C VAL A 132 -2.07 17.55 3.36
N ALA A 133 -1.99 17.93 4.63
CA ALA A 133 -2.75 19.04 5.21
C ALA A 133 -2.34 20.40 4.63
N LEU A 134 -1.06 20.61 4.29
CA LEU A 134 -0.57 21.84 3.65
C LEU A 134 -1.08 22.01 2.22
N GLY A 135 -1.44 20.91 1.54
CA GLY A 135 -2.19 20.97 0.29
C GLY A 135 -1.78 19.90 -0.72
N VAL A 136 -2.77 19.13 -1.18
CA VAL A 136 -2.60 18.10 -2.21
C VAL A 136 -2.08 18.64 -3.55
N ARG A 137 -2.26 19.95 -3.85
CA ARG A 137 -1.71 20.57 -5.06
C ARG A 137 -0.18 20.54 -5.11
N PHE A 138 0.48 20.61 -3.94
CA PHE A 138 1.95 20.50 -3.87
C PHE A 138 2.42 19.10 -4.26
N VAL A 139 1.73 18.06 -3.76
CA VAL A 139 2.05 16.66 -4.10
C VAL A 139 1.81 16.38 -5.58
N GLN A 140 0.73 16.93 -6.15
CA GLN A 140 0.40 16.79 -7.56
C GLN A 140 1.43 17.44 -8.50
N PHE A 141 2.19 18.44 -8.04
CA PHE A 141 3.27 19.02 -8.85
C PHE A 141 4.41 18.03 -9.11
N PHE A 142 4.68 17.12 -8.18
CA PHE A 142 5.73 16.11 -8.33
C PHE A 142 5.26 14.85 -9.06
N ALA A 143 3.95 14.71 -9.28
CA ALA A 143 3.41 13.62 -10.09
C ALA A 143 3.59 13.98 -11.57
N PRO A 144 4.38 13.22 -12.36
CA PRO A 144 4.37 13.39 -13.81
C PRO A 144 2.99 12.94 -14.31
N VAL A 145 2.25 13.88 -14.89
CA VAL A 145 0.97 13.60 -15.58
C VAL A 145 1.26 12.85 -16.87
#